data_AF-A0A7Y8I6N8-F1
#
_entry.id   AF-A0A7Y8I6N8-F1
#
_cell.length_a   1.000
_cell.length_b   1.000
_cell.length_c   1.000
_cell.angle_alpha   90.00
_cell.angle_beta   90.00
_cell.angle_gamma   90.00
#
_symmetry.space_group_name_H-M   'P 1'
#
loop_
_entity.id
_entity.type
_entity.pdbx_description
1 polymer ?
#
loop_
_entity_poly.entity_id
_entity_poly.type
_entity_poly.pdbx_seq_one_letter_code
_entity_poly.pdbx_strand_id
1 'polypeptide(L)'
;MIFKKIFYTISAVLLTYGSAFAESKEVATPDYFGLFFVFMLASFIGLGVITRVSRLLHTPLMSLTNAISAIAVVGSIILTGHDYPDYINILGGIALFASMTN
;
A
#
# COMPACT_ATOMS: atom_id res chain seq x y z
N MET A 1 -7.10 13.47 5.51
CA MET A 1 -6.84 12.81 6.82
C MET A 1 -6.49 11.33 6.68
N ILE A 2 -7.16 10.57 5.79
CA ILE A 2 -6.88 9.16 5.48
C ILE A 2 -5.40 8.89 5.10
N PHE A 3 -4.86 9.68 4.16
CA PHE A 3 -3.48 9.53 3.67
C PHE A 3 -2.41 9.61 4.76
N LYS A 4 -2.64 10.45 5.78
CA LYS A 4 -1.69 10.64 6.88
C LYS A 4 -1.69 9.45 7.84
N LYS A 5 -2.85 8.79 8.02
CA LYS A 5 -2.97 7.56 8.82
C LYS A 5 -2.31 6.36 8.12
N ILE A 6 -2.57 6.18 6.83
CA ILE A 6 -1.95 5.10 6.02
C ILE A 6 -0.44 5.27 5.94
N PHE A 7 0.05 6.49 5.71
CA PHE A 7 1.49 6.75 5.66
C PHE A 7 2.18 6.44 7.00
N TYR A 8 1.55 6.79 8.13
CA TYR A 8 2.10 6.49 9.45
C TYR A 8 2.07 5.00 9.78
N THR A 9 0.97 4.31 9.44
CA THR A 9 0.85 2.86 9.63
C THR A 9 1.85 2.10 8.76
N ILE A 10 1.97 2.45 7.48
CA ILE A 10 2.96 1.85 6.57
C ILE A 10 4.39 2.13 7.04
N SER A 11 4.70 3.35 7.50
CA SER A 11 6.04 3.70 7.97
C SER A 11 6.41 2.96 9.28
N ALA A 12 5.49 2.88 10.25
CA ALA A 12 5.70 2.14 11.50
C ALA A 12 5.87 0.64 11.28
N VAL A 13 5.11 0.10 10.32
CA VAL A 13 5.25 -1.25 9.81
C VAL A 13 6.64 -1.40 9.18
N LEU A 14 7.00 -0.61 8.16
CA LEU A 14 8.28 -0.74 7.44
C LEU A 14 9.52 -0.64 8.36
N LEU A 15 9.47 0.22 9.39
CA LEU A 15 10.52 0.34 10.42
C LEU A 15 10.68 -0.95 11.25
N THR A 16 9.60 -1.71 11.43
CA THR A 16 9.56 -2.96 12.19
C THR A 16 9.85 -4.19 11.31
N TYR A 17 9.48 -4.16 10.02
CA TYR A 17 9.74 -5.24 9.06
C TYR A 17 11.18 -5.28 8.54
N GLY A 18 11.96 -4.19 8.69
CA GLY A 18 13.36 -4.15 8.28
C GLY A 18 14.26 -5.23 8.91
N SER A 19 13.84 -5.85 10.01
CA SER A 19 14.57 -6.92 10.70
C SER A 19 14.02 -8.34 10.49
N ALA A 20 12.82 -8.50 9.91
CA ALA A 20 12.13 -9.80 9.80
C ALA A 20 12.00 -10.34 8.36
N PHE A 21 12.41 -9.58 7.34
CA PHE A 21 12.40 -10.00 5.93
C PHE A 21 13.65 -10.81 5.54
N ALA A 22 14.25 -11.52 6.49
CA ALA A 22 15.50 -12.25 6.32
C ALA A 22 15.31 -13.75 6.02
N GLU A 23 14.10 -14.23 5.72
CA GLU A 23 13.88 -15.64 5.43
C GLU A 23 13.19 -15.87 4.07
N SER A 24 13.78 -16.79 3.33
CA SER A 24 13.81 -16.91 1.87
C SER A 24 12.51 -17.41 1.24
N LYS A 25 12.03 -16.67 0.23
CA LYS A 25 11.36 -17.23 -0.95
C LYS A 25 12.22 -16.92 -2.16
N GLU A 26 12.39 -17.89 -3.07
CA GLU A 26 13.17 -17.78 -4.30
C GLU A 26 13.23 -16.34 -4.81
N VAL A 27 14.36 -15.68 -4.55
CA VAL A 27 14.60 -14.32 -4.99
C VAL A 27 15.00 -14.45 -6.45
N ALA A 28 14.00 -14.53 -7.34
CA ALA A 28 14.17 -13.92 -8.65
C ALA A 28 14.67 -12.51 -8.33
N THR A 29 15.92 -12.19 -8.70
CA THR A 29 16.55 -10.90 -8.39
C THR A 29 15.53 -9.81 -8.69
N PRO A 30 14.93 -9.16 -7.68
CA PRO A 30 13.82 -8.25 -7.92
C PRO A 30 14.34 -7.18 -8.85
N ASP A 31 13.75 -7.08 -10.03
CA ASP A 31 14.17 -6.11 -11.03
C ASP A 31 13.69 -4.74 -10.57
N TYR A 32 14.49 -4.10 -9.72
CA TYR A 32 14.21 -2.76 -9.19
C TYR A 32 14.11 -1.73 -10.31
N PHE A 33 14.87 -1.91 -11.40
CA PHE A 33 14.78 -1.04 -12.57
C PHE A 33 13.44 -1.24 -13.29
N GLY A 34 13.01 -2.48 -13.49
CA GLY A 34 11.69 -2.80 -14.03
C GLY A 34 10.54 -2.28 -13.16
N LEU A 35 10.61 -2.47 -11.84
CA LEU A 35 9.62 -1.96 -10.89
C LEU A 35 9.54 -0.42 -10.91
N PHE A 36 10.69 0.26 -10.94
CA PHE A 36 10.74 1.71 -11.05
C PHE A 36 10.18 2.20 -12.39
N PHE A 37 10.49 1.50 -13.47
CA PHE A 37 9.97 1.81 -14.80
C PHE A 37 8.44 1.66 -14.86
N VAL A 38 7.89 0.57 -14.30
CA VAL A 38 6.45 0.38 -14.16
C VAL A 38 5.82 1.47 -13.29
N PHE A 39 6.44 1.83 -12.16
CA PHE A 39 5.98 2.91 -11.29
C PHE A 39 5.91 4.26 -12.03
N MET A 40 6.96 4.61 -12.79
CA MET A 40 6.99 5.84 -13.59
C MET A 40 5.89 5.82 -14.65
N LEU A 41 5.81 4.76 -15.46
CA LEU A 41 4.80 4.64 -16.52
C LEU A 41 3.37 4.68 -15.97
N ALA A 42 3.09 3.94 -14.89
CA ALA A 42 1.79 3.95 -14.23
C ALA A 42 1.41 5.34 -13.70
N SER A 43 2.37 6.09 -13.15
CA SER A 43 2.16 7.47 -12.67
C SER A 43 1.81 8.43 -13.81
N PHE A 44 2.53 8.36 -14.94
CA PHE A 44 2.24 9.17 -16.13
C PHE A 44 0.86 8.84 -16.72
N ILE A 45 0.51 7.56 -16.80
CA ILE A 45 -0.81 7.12 -17.27
C ILE A 45 -1.90 7.63 -16.33
N GLY A 46 -1.72 7.52 -15.01
CA GLY A 46 -2.67 8.01 -14.01
C GLY A 46 -2.96 9.51 -14.15
N LEU A 47 -1.91 10.33 -14.32
CA LEU A 47 -2.05 11.77 -14.57
C LEU A 47 -2.79 12.06 -15.89
N GLY A 48 -2.47 11.32 -16.95
CA GLY A 48 -3.14 11.43 -18.25
C GLY A 48 -4.63 11.08 -18.20
N VAL A 49 -5.03 10.13 -17.35
CA VAL A 49 -6.43 9.73 -17.15
C VAL A 49 -7.19 10.77 -16.33
N ILE A 50 -6.64 11.23 -15.21
CA ILE A 50 -7.33 12.18 -14.30
C ILE A 50 -7.53 13.54 -14.96
N THR A 51 -6.61 13.99 -15.81
CA THR A 51 -6.71 15.30 -16.48
C THR A 51 -7.86 15.41 -17.48
N ARG A 52 -8.48 14.29 -17.90
CA ARG A 52 -9.57 14.26 -18.89
C ARG A 52 -10.97 14.06 -18.30
N VAL A 53 -11.13 14.20 -16.98
CA VAL A 53 -12.41 13.98 -16.30
C VAL A 53 -13.30 15.23 -16.32
N SER A 54 -14.61 15.05 -16.49
CA SER A 54 -15.58 16.15 -16.47
C SER A 54 -15.76 16.73 -15.06
N ARG A 55 -16.07 18.02 -14.95
CA ARG A 55 -16.26 18.72 -13.66
C ARG A 55 -17.36 18.14 -12.77
N LEU A 56 -18.34 17.46 -13.37
CA LEU A 56 -19.40 16.75 -12.63
C LEU A 56 -18.87 15.56 -11.83
N LEU A 57 -17.65 15.10 -12.12
CA LEU A 57 -17.07 13.93 -11.49
C LEU A 57 -16.05 14.24 -10.39
N HIS A 58 -15.72 15.50 -10.07
CA HIS A 58 -14.68 15.75 -9.05
C HIS A 58 -15.02 15.17 -7.66
N THR A 59 -16.29 15.21 -7.26
CA THR A 59 -16.78 14.61 -6.01
C THR A 59 -16.81 13.07 -6.05
N PRO A 60 -17.40 12.40 -7.07
CA PRO A 60 -17.31 10.95 -7.15
C PRO A 60 -15.88 10.46 -7.40
N LEU A 61 -15.02 11.22 -8.08
CA LEU A 61 -13.60 10.91 -8.28
C LEU A 61 -12.81 11.01 -6.96
N MET A 62 -13.14 11.99 -6.12
CA MET A 62 -12.58 12.09 -4.78
C MET A 62 -12.93 10.84 -3.95
N SER A 63 -14.16 10.32 -4.05
CA SER A 63 -14.54 9.07 -3.38
C SER A 63 -13.91 7.82 -4.03
N LEU A 64 -13.77 7.82 -5.36
CA LEU A 64 -13.18 6.70 -6.09
C LEU A 64 -11.71 6.49 -5.70
N THR A 65 -10.94 7.58 -5.65
CA THR A 65 -9.52 7.50 -5.25
C THR A 65 -9.35 7.11 -3.78
N ASN A 66 -10.33 7.41 -2.92
CA ASN A 66 -10.37 6.89 -1.55
C ASN A 66 -10.56 5.35 -1.55
N ALA A 67 -11.50 4.82 -2.34
CA ALA A 67 -11.73 3.38 -2.47
C ALA A 67 -10.52 2.63 -3.05
N ILE A 68 -9.82 3.20 -4.04
CA ILE A 68 -8.59 2.59 -4.59
C ILE A 68 -7.49 2.49 -3.54
N SER A 69 -7.41 3.43 -2.60
CA SER A 69 -6.40 3.41 -1.52
C SER A 69 -6.60 2.26 -0.52
N ALA A 70 -7.75 1.59 -0.52
CA ALA A 70 -8.02 0.39 0.27
C ALA A 70 -7.14 -0.82 -0.11
N ILE A 71 -6.38 -0.73 -1.22
CA ILE A 71 -5.36 -1.74 -1.61
C ILE A 71 -4.33 -2.02 -0.50
N ALA A 72 -4.15 -1.10 0.46
CA ALA A 72 -3.32 -1.33 1.66
C ALA A 72 -3.75 -2.56 2.50
N VAL A 73 -4.98 -3.07 2.31
CA VAL A 73 -5.45 -4.34 2.89
C VAL A 73 -4.55 -5.49 2.46
N VAL A 74 -4.14 -5.52 1.19
CA VAL A 74 -3.33 -6.61 0.64
C VAL A 74 -1.98 -6.69 1.34
N GLY A 75 -1.34 -5.54 1.57
CA GLY A 75 -0.11 -5.48 2.36
C GLY A 75 -0.33 -5.95 3.80
N SER A 76 -1.42 -5.50 4.43
CA SER A 76 -1.73 -5.84 5.83
C SER A 76 -2.00 -7.34 6.03
N ILE A 77 -2.62 -8.01 5.05
CA ILE A 77 -2.85 -9.46 5.08
C ILE A 77 -1.53 -10.23 4.99
N ILE A 78 -0.62 -9.85 4.10
CA ILE A 78 0.71 -10.49 3.96
C ILE A 78 1.49 -10.41 5.29
N LEU A 79 1.25 -9.33 6.02
CA LEU A 79 1.94 -8.99 7.24
C LEU A 79 1.38 -9.68 8.50
N THR A 80 0.10 -10.08 8.47
CA THR A 80 -0.63 -10.62 9.63
C THR A 80 -0.73 -12.14 9.55
N GLY A 81 -0.34 -12.86 10.60
CA GLY A 81 -0.55 -14.30 10.70
C GLY A 81 0.53 -15.16 10.04
N HIS A 82 1.67 -14.56 9.70
CA HIS A 82 2.90 -15.28 9.37
C HIS A 82 3.69 -15.58 10.65
N ASP A 83 4.73 -16.42 10.59
CA ASP A 83 5.66 -16.73 11.69
C ASP A 83 6.55 -15.53 12.08
N TYR A 84 5.96 -14.34 12.15
CA TYR A 84 6.59 -13.14 12.68
C TYR A 84 6.37 -13.07 14.21
N PRO A 85 7.30 -12.43 14.93
CA PRO A 85 7.16 -12.23 16.37
C PRO A 85 5.87 -11.46 16.72
N ASP A 86 5.33 -11.70 17.92
CA ASP A 86 3.98 -11.26 18.33
C ASP A 86 3.72 -9.76 18.12
N TYR A 87 4.74 -8.91 18.31
CA TYR A 87 4.61 -7.46 18.10
C TYR A 87 4.31 -7.10 16.63
N ILE A 88 4.83 -7.87 15.68
CA ILE A 88 4.59 -7.68 14.25
C ILE A 88 3.17 -8.11 13.89
N ASN A 89 2.71 -9.24 14.43
CA ASN A 89 1.35 -9.72 14.19
C ASN A 89 0.28 -8.78 14.77
N ILE A 90 0.54 -8.17 15.93
CA ILE A 90 -0.34 -7.13 16.50
C ILE A 90 -0.39 -5.90 15.60
N LEU A 91 0.76 -5.42 15.11
CA LEU A 91 0.83 -4.27 14.20
C LEU A 91 0.14 -4.58 12.86
N GLY A 92 0.32 -5.78 12.33
CA GLY A 92 -0.38 -6.28 11.15
C GLY A 92 -1.89 -6.27 11.35
N GLY A 93 -2.38 -6.77 12.48
CA GLY A 93 -3.80 -6.75 12.84
C GLY A 93 -4.39 -5.34 12.91
N ILE A 94 -3.66 -4.38 13.50
CA ILE A 94 -4.07 -2.96 13.53
C ILE A 94 -4.09 -2.37 12.12
N ALA A 95 -3.08 -2.68 11.29
CA ALA A 95 -3.00 -2.22 9.91
C ALA A 95 -4.16 -2.78 9.06
N LEU A 96 -4.50 -4.05 9.26
CA LEU A 96 -5.62 -4.71 8.59
C LEU A 96 -6.94 -4.02 8.94
N PHE A 97 -7.21 -3.82 10.23
CA PHE A 97 -8.43 -3.13 10.66
C PHE A 97 -8.50 -1.70 10.12
N ALA A 98 -7.41 -0.94 10.20
CA ALA A 98 -7.36 0.42 9.69
C ALA A 98 -7.61 0.47 8.17
N SER A 99 -7.04 -0.47 7.42
CA SER A 99 -7.20 -0.49 5.96
C SER A 99 -8.60 -0.90 5.49
N MET A 100 -9.38 -1.62 6.30
CA MET A 100 -10.77 -1.96 5.98
C MET A 100 -11.73 -0.75 6.05
N THR A 101 -11.30 0.34 6.70
CA THR A 101 -12.14 1.55 6.88
C THR A 101 -11.92 2.63 5.83
N ASN A 102 -11.06 2.36 4.84
CA ASN A 102 -10.73 3.25 3.72
C ASN A 102 -11.74 3.14 2.58
#